data_AF-A0A7J9D1R1-F1
#
_entry.id   AF-A0A7J9D1R1-F1
#
_cell.length_a   1.000
_cell.length_b   1.000
_cell.length_c   1.000
_cell.angle_alpha   90.00
_cell.angle_beta   90.00
_cell.angle_gamma   90.00
#
_symmetry.space_group_name_H-M   'P 1'
#
loop_
_entity.id
_entity.type
_entity.pdbx_description
1 polymer ?
#
loop_
_entity_poly.entity_id
_entity_poly.type
_entity_poly.pdbx_seq_one_letter_code
_entity_poly.pdbx_strand_id
1 'polypeptide(L)'
;MKILAVSPMMTFKYSWWWSKRINNNIPASSQEDVRSIEEHLQVIPSELEIIKRDFERRSSELGKKIEQLEEENMCLGLDVDIHKLEAEKLRKGKNKAEEDLDSLKTDYKKLRLSIRNASLGKTSEQWQQEIKEEKTRANQWEKKFQDVRARESALEKNLLECRNEEARL
;
A
#
# COMPACT_ATOMS: atom_id res chain seq x y z
N MET A 1 70.38 40.08 99.65
CA MET A 1 70.18 41.35 98.91
C MET A 1 70.95 41.31 97.59
N LYS A 2 70.22 41.39 96.48
CA LYS A 2 70.49 42.25 95.31
C LYS A 2 69.50 41.86 94.21
N ILE A 3 68.38 42.58 94.17
CA ILE A 3 67.41 42.54 93.07
C ILE A 3 68.10 43.22 91.89
N LEU A 4 68.44 42.45 90.85
CA LEU A 4 68.88 43.02 89.59
C LEU A 4 67.64 43.47 88.82
N ALA A 5 67.31 44.75 88.99
CA ALA A 5 66.35 45.45 88.16
C ALA A 5 66.93 45.58 86.75
N VAL A 6 66.54 44.68 85.85
CA VAL A 6 66.75 44.84 84.41
C VAL A 6 65.62 45.74 83.90
N SER A 7 65.92 47.03 83.78
CA SER A 7 65.06 47.97 83.08
C SER A 7 64.93 47.56 81.60
N PRO A 8 63.72 47.52 81.02
CA PRO A 8 63.57 47.32 79.59
C PRO A 8 64.18 48.52 78.86
N MET A 9 65.26 48.29 78.12
CA MET A 9 65.89 49.28 77.24
C MET A 9 65.03 49.45 75.98
N MET A 10 63.78 49.89 76.16
CA MET A 10 62.84 50.21 75.09
C MET A 10 63.12 51.64 74.64
N THR A 11 63.83 51.76 73.52
CA THR A 11 64.14 53.03 72.88
C THR A 11 62.85 53.73 72.45
N PHE A 12 62.52 54.84 73.11
CA PHE A 12 61.35 55.70 72.84
C PHE A 12 61.20 56.13 71.36
N LYS A 13 62.27 56.03 70.56
CA LYS A 13 62.23 56.27 69.11
C LYS A 13 61.42 55.24 68.33
N TYR A 14 61.38 53.97 68.77
CA TYR A 14 60.71 52.91 68.02
C TYR A 14 59.17 53.00 68.10
N SER A 15 58.63 53.33 69.28
CA SER A 15 57.19 53.52 69.46
C SER A 15 56.68 54.75 68.70
N TRP A 16 57.46 55.84 68.71
CA TRP A 16 57.12 57.04 67.94
C TRP A 16 57.17 56.80 66.42
N TRP A 17 58.11 55.98 65.95
CA TRP A 17 58.19 55.56 64.54
C TRP A 17 57.02 54.65 64.12
N TRP A 18 56.51 53.81 65.03
CA TRP A 18 55.32 53.00 64.80
C TRP A 18 54.02 53.82 64.81
N SER A 19 53.83 54.73 65.76
CA SER A 19 52.63 55.58 65.82
C SER A 19 52.50 56.54 64.63
N LYS A 20 53.60 56.83 63.93
CA LYS A 20 53.61 57.69 62.74
C LYS A 20 53.31 56.92 61.43
N ARG A 21 53.35 55.59 61.44
CA ARG A 21 52.87 54.75 60.32
C ARG A 21 51.37 54.48 60.50
N ILE A 22 50.56 55.53 60.37
CA ILE A 22 49.18 55.34 59.91
C ILE A 22 49.32 54.66 58.53
N ASN A 23 48.76 53.46 58.43
CA ASN A 23 48.87 52.60 57.26
C ASN A 23 48.15 53.23 56.07
N ASN A 24 48.89 53.96 55.23
CA ASN A 24 48.37 54.57 54.00
C ASN A 24 48.08 53.53 52.88
N ASN A 25 48.18 52.22 53.15
CA ASN A 25 47.79 51.17 52.20
C ASN A 25 46.31 50.77 52.30
N ILE A 26 45.52 51.43 53.15
CA ILE A 26 44.06 51.43 52.98
C ILE A 26 43.78 52.68 52.15
N PRO A 27 43.36 52.56 50.88
CA PRO A 27 42.86 53.72 50.15
C PRO A 27 41.73 54.30 51.00
N ALA A 28 41.84 55.57 51.39
CA ALA A 28 40.68 56.31 51.84
C ALA A 28 39.62 56.13 50.73
N SER A 29 38.49 55.50 51.06
CA SER A 29 37.39 55.34 50.13
C SER A 29 36.89 56.74 49.80
N SER A 30 37.44 57.35 48.75
CA SER A 30 36.90 58.56 48.15
C SER A 30 35.45 58.23 47.82
N GLN A 31 34.56 58.88 48.53
CA GLN A 31 33.12 58.75 48.48
C GLN A 31 32.60 59.39 47.19
N GLU A 32 33.09 58.91 46.05
CA GLU A 32 32.75 59.39 44.70
C GLU A 32 32.65 58.25 43.66
N ASP A 33 33.01 57.01 44.02
CA ASP A 33 32.66 55.82 43.25
C ASP A 33 31.76 54.90 44.09
N VAL A 34 30.47 55.25 44.16
CA VAL A 34 29.40 54.37 44.63
C VAL A 34 29.02 53.40 43.51
N ARG A 35 30.00 52.68 42.97
CA ARG A 35 29.75 51.41 42.31
C ARG A 35 30.08 50.33 43.32
N SER A 36 29.08 49.56 43.72
CA SER A 36 29.27 48.47 44.66
C SER A 36 30.37 47.54 44.14
N ILE A 37 31.19 46.99 45.05
CA ILE A 37 32.17 45.93 44.70
C ILE A 37 31.49 44.79 43.91
N GLU A 38 30.19 44.60 44.11
CA GLU A 38 29.30 43.71 43.37
C GLU A 38 29.19 44.04 41.86
N GLU A 39 29.15 45.33 41.46
CA GLU A 39 29.23 45.74 40.05
C GLU A 39 30.63 45.46 39.44
N HIS A 40 31.69 45.51 40.25
CA HIS A 40 33.07 45.21 39.79
C HIS A 40 33.33 43.70 39.68
N LEU A 41 32.55 42.90 40.41
CA LEU A 41 32.51 41.44 40.34
C LEU A 41 31.44 40.94 39.37
N GLN A 42 30.94 41.78 38.45
CA GLN A 42 30.08 41.33 37.36
C GLN A 42 30.82 40.21 36.61
N VAL A 43 30.40 38.97 36.88
CA VAL A 43 31.04 37.76 36.37
C VAL A 43 30.82 37.75 34.86
N ILE A 44 31.79 38.28 34.12
CA ILE A 44 31.83 38.18 32.67
C ILE A 44 31.94 36.68 32.37
N PRO A 45 30.95 36.08 31.68
CA PRO A 45 31.03 34.68 31.30
C PRO A 45 32.31 34.45 30.51
N SER A 46 33.08 33.44 30.88
CA SER A 46 34.27 33.07 30.11
C SER A 46 33.87 32.66 28.69
N GLU A 47 34.76 32.87 27.72
CA GLU A 47 34.53 32.43 26.33
C GLU A 47 34.17 30.93 26.25
N LEU A 48 34.75 30.11 27.14
CA LEU A 48 34.42 28.68 27.26
C LEU A 48 32.98 28.44 27.74
N GLU A 49 32.46 29.27 28.64
CA GLU A 49 31.09 29.15 29.12
C GLU A 49 30.08 29.52 28.03
N ILE A 50 30.39 30.52 27.20
CA ILE A 50 29.59 30.89 26.02
C ILE A 50 29.58 29.75 25.01
N ILE A 51 30.76 29.20 24.67
CA ILE A 51 30.89 28.07 23.74
C ILE A 51 30.11 26.85 24.25
N LYS A 52 30.19 26.56 25.55
CA LYS A 52 29.47 25.44 26.16
C LYS A 52 27.94 25.59 26.00
N ARG A 53 27.38 26.77 26.33
CA ARG A 53 25.94 27.03 26.15
C ARG A 53 25.51 26.92 24.70
N ASP A 54 26.32 27.42 23.76
CA ASP A 54 26.01 27.32 22.33
C ASP A 54 26.06 25.88 21.83
N PHE A 55 27.01 25.07 22.33
CA PHE A 55 27.06 23.64 22.05
C PHE A 55 25.83 22.89 22.58
N GLU A 56 25.41 23.18 23.82
CA GLU A 56 24.20 22.60 24.42
C GLU A 56 22.95 22.98 23.61
N ARG A 57 22.84 24.25 23.17
CA ARG A 57 21.74 24.72 22.33
C ARG A 57 21.68 23.95 21.00
N ARG A 58 22.80 23.88 20.28
CA ARG A 58 22.89 23.15 19.00
C ARG A 58 22.61 21.66 19.17
N SER A 59 23.08 21.07 20.26
CA SER A 59 22.83 19.65 20.56
C SER A 59 21.35 19.39 20.82
N SER A 60 20.66 20.28 21.53
CA SER A 60 19.21 20.19 21.74
C SER A 60 18.42 20.37 20.44
N GLU A 61 18.81 21.33 19.59
CA GLU A 61 18.19 21.55 18.27
C GLU A 61 18.36 20.32 17.36
N LEU A 62 19.56 19.73 17.34
CA LEU A 62 19.81 18.50 16.59
C LEU A 62 18.99 17.32 17.14
N GLY A 63 18.88 17.19 18.47
CA GLY A 63 18.04 16.17 19.10
C GLY A 63 16.57 16.27 18.65
N LYS A 64 15.99 17.47 18.67
CA LYS A 64 14.62 17.70 18.17
C LYS A 64 14.46 17.35 16.70
N LYS A 65 15.47 17.67 15.87
CA LYS A 65 15.45 17.33 14.44
C LYS A 65 15.54 15.83 14.20
N ILE A 66 16.32 15.10 15.01
CA ILE A 66 16.39 13.64 14.96
C ILE A 66 15.02 13.03 15.32
N GLU A 67 14.41 13.47 16.41
CA GLU A 67 13.09 13.01 16.84
C GLU A 67 12.01 13.24 15.74
N GLN A 68 11.99 14.43 15.14
CA GLN A 68 11.11 14.72 14.02
C GLN A 68 11.34 13.77 12.82
N LEU A 69 12.60 13.54 12.45
CA LEU A 69 12.94 12.64 11.35
C LEU A 69 12.58 11.18 11.65
N GLU A 70 12.73 10.75 12.90
CA GLU A 70 12.31 9.41 13.33
C GLU A 70 10.79 9.24 13.20
N GLU A 71 10.00 10.25 13.61
CA GLU A 71 8.55 10.26 13.44
C GLU A 71 8.14 10.25 11.95
N GLU A 72 8.73 11.11 11.13
CA GLU A 72 8.49 11.15 9.68
C GLU A 72 8.84 9.80 9.03
N ASN A 73 9.95 9.17 9.43
CA ASN A 73 10.36 7.87 8.91
C ASN A 73 9.40 6.74 9.32
N MET A 74 8.85 6.77 10.54
CA MET A 74 7.80 5.83 10.94
C MET A 74 6.54 5.99 10.10
N CYS A 75 6.07 7.22 9.89
CA CYS A 75 4.89 7.52 9.08
C CYS A 75 5.08 7.03 7.63
N LEU A 76 6.22 7.34 7.01
CA LEU A 76 6.53 6.89 5.67
C LEU A 76 6.63 5.36 5.57
N GLY A 77 7.16 4.69 6.61
CA GLY A 77 7.18 3.23 6.68
C GLY A 77 5.78 2.63 6.62
N LEU A 78 4.82 3.21 7.37
CA LEU A 78 3.42 2.79 7.34
C LEU A 78 2.77 3.02 5.97
N ASP A 79 3.02 4.16 5.33
CA ASP A 79 2.48 4.46 4.00
C ASP A 79 2.97 3.45 2.95
N VAL A 80 4.25 3.07 3.00
CA VAL A 80 4.80 2.03 2.12
C VAL A 80 4.09 0.70 2.31
N ASP A 81 3.84 0.29 3.57
CA ASP A 81 3.14 -0.96 3.87
C ASP A 81 1.67 -0.93 3.43
N ILE A 82 0.98 0.21 3.60
CA ILE A 82 -0.39 0.43 3.11
C ILE A 82 -0.42 0.27 1.59
N HIS A 83 0.44 0.97 0.86
CA HIS A 83 0.50 0.88 -0.60
C HIS A 83 0.83 -0.53 -1.09
N LYS A 84 1.73 -1.24 -0.39
CA LYS A 84 2.05 -2.64 -0.69
C LYS A 84 0.84 -3.55 -0.53
N LEU A 85 0.07 -3.37 0.54
CA LEU A 85 -1.16 -4.15 0.80
C LEU A 85 -2.25 -3.87 -0.25
N GLU A 86 -2.44 -2.60 -0.61
CA GLU A 86 -3.37 -2.19 -1.66
C GLU A 86 -2.99 -2.79 -3.02
N ALA A 87 -1.72 -2.72 -3.40
CA ALA A 87 -1.21 -3.30 -4.63
C ALA A 87 -1.41 -4.83 -4.67
N GLU A 88 -1.20 -5.52 -3.55
CA GLU A 88 -1.43 -6.96 -3.46
C GLU A 88 -2.91 -7.31 -3.64
N LYS A 89 -3.82 -6.56 -3.00
CA LYS A 89 -5.27 -6.73 -3.14
C LYS A 89 -5.71 -6.53 -4.59
N LEU A 90 -5.22 -5.48 -5.25
CA LEU A 90 -5.49 -5.22 -6.66
C LEU A 90 -4.99 -6.36 -7.56
N ARG A 91 -3.77 -6.87 -7.30
CA ARG A 91 -3.22 -8.01 -8.05
C ARG A 91 -4.08 -9.26 -7.91
N LYS A 92 -4.54 -9.58 -6.70
CA LYS A 92 -5.44 -10.73 -6.45
C LYS A 92 -6.76 -10.57 -7.20
N GLY A 93 -7.36 -9.37 -7.17
CA GLY A 93 -8.59 -9.07 -7.90
C GLY A 93 -8.43 -9.20 -9.41
N LYS A 94 -7.32 -8.68 -9.96
CA LYS A 94 -6.99 -8.79 -11.39
C LYS A 94 -6.86 -10.25 -11.83
N ASN A 95 -6.09 -11.06 -11.08
CA ASN A 95 -5.88 -12.46 -11.42
C ASN A 95 -7.20 -13.25 -11.45
N LYS A 96 -8.08 -13.03 -10.47
CA LYS A 96 -9.41 -13.67 -10.46
C LYS A 96 -10.25 -13.27 -11.68
N ALA A 97 -10.29 -11.98 -12.01
CA ALA A 97 -11.03 -11.50 -13.17
C ALA A 97 -10.47 -12.07 -14.50
N GLU A 98 -9.17 -12.30 -14.58
CA GLU A 98 -8.51 -12.92 -15.72
C GLU A 98 -8.85 -14.41 -15.85
N GLU A 99 -8.83 -15.16 -14.74
CA GLU A 99 -9.30 -16.55 -14.68
C GLU A 99 -10.78 -16.69 -15.11
N ASP A 100 -11.64 -15.80 -14.60
CA ASP A 100 -13.06 -15.77 -14.95
C ASP A 100 -13.26 -15.46 -16.45
N LEU A 101 -12.46 -14.55 -17.01
CA LEU A 101 -12.49 -14.22 -18.44
C LEU A 101 -12.04 -15.39 -19.31
N ASP A 102 -10.97 -16.09 -18.92
CA ASP A 102 -10.49 -17.26 -19.64
C ASP A 102 -11.50 -18.41 -19.59
N SER A 103 -12.13 -18.64 -18.44
CA SER A 103 -13.24 -19.59 -18.30
C SER A 103 -14.38 -19.25 -19.26
N LEU A 104 -14.86 -18.00 -19.23
CA LEU A 104 -15.93 -17.52 -20.12
C LEU A 104 -15.56 -17.67 -21.61
N LYS A 105 -14.31 -17.38 -21.97
CA LYS A 105 -13.81 -17.54 -23.33
C LYS A 105 -13.83 -19.01 -23.78
N THR A 106 -13.51 -19.95 -22.88
CA THR A 106 -13.60 -21.38 -23.20
C THR A 106 -15.05 -21.83 -23.38
N ASP A 107 -15.96 -21.39 -22.50
CA ASP A 107 -17.37 -21.75 -22.58
C ASP A 107 -18.05 -21.14 -23.81
N TYR A 108 -17.72 -19.90 -24.17
CA TYR A 108 -18.17 -19.29 -25.42
C TYR A 108 -17.72 -20.09 -26.65
N LYS A 109 -16.44 -20.53 -26.68
CA LYS A 109 -15.93 -21.37 -27.78
C LYS A 109 -16.69 -22.69 -27.87
N LYS A 110 -16.95 -23.35 -26.73
CA LYS A 110 -17.75 -24.58 -26.68
C LYS A 110 -19.17 -24.35 -27.19
N LEU A 111 -19.84 -23.29 -26.73
CA LEU A 111 -21.19 -22.94 -27.17
C LEU A 111 -21.24 -22.71 -28.68
N ARG A 112 -20.29 -21.95 -29.23
CA ARG A 112 -20.21 -21.71 -30.68
C ARG A 112 -20.02 -23.00 -31.47
N LEU A 113 -19.19 -23.92 -30.98
CA LEU A 113 -19.02 -25.24 -31.60
C LEU A 113 -20.31 -26.08 -31.51
N SER A 114 -20.99 -26.07 -30.36
CA SER A 114 -22.28 -26.75 -30.19
C SER A 114 -23.36 -26.22 -31.14
N ILE A 115 -23.48 -24.90 -31.32
CA ILE A 115 -24.41 -24.29 -32.27
C ILE A 115 -24.10 -24.72 -33.71
N ARG A 116 -22.81 -24.80 -34.07
CA ARG A 116 -22.37 -25.27 -35.39
C ARG A 116 -22.71 -26.75 -35.60
N ASN A 117 -22.44 -27.60 -34.61
CA ASN A 117 -22.66 -29.05 -34.69
C ASN A 117 -24.16 -29.42 -34.68
N ALA A 118 -24.96 -28.73 -33.88
CA ALA A 118 -26.40 -28.92 -33.84
C ALA A 118 -27.12 -28.37 -35.09
N SER A 119 -26.38 -27.84 -36.07
CA SER A 119 -26.92 -27.16 -37.27
C SER A 119 -27.89 -26.02 -36.97
N LEU A 120 -27.92 -25.55 -35.71
CA LEU A 120 -28.68 -24.37 -35.26
C LEU A 120 -28.17 -23.06 -35.88
N GLY A 121 -26.99 -23.09 -36.52
CA GLY A 121 -26.49 -21.99 -37.31
C GLY A 121 -27.10 -21.87 -38.72
N LYS A 122 -27.99 -22.79 -39.13
CA LYS A 122 -28.71 -22.69 -40.40
C LYS A 122 -29.67 -21.50 -40.38
N THR A 123 -29.70 -20.75 -41.49
CA THR A 123 -30.69 -19.67 -41.66
C THR A 123 -32.08 -20.26 -41.86
N SER A 124 -33.13 -19.51 -41.51
CA SER A 124 -34.54 -19.93 -41.67
C SER A 124 -34.85 -20.37 -43.12
N GLU A 125 -34.23 -19.71 -44.09
CA GLU A 125 -34.37 -20.04 -45.52
C GLU A 125 -33.81 -21.42 -45.86
N GLN A 126 -32.65 -21.80 -45.29
CA GLN A 126 -32.08 -23.13 -45.47
C GLN A 126 -33.00 -24.21 -44.90
N TRP A 127 -33.61 -23.96 -43.72
CA TRP A 127 -34.61 -24.85 -43.14
C TRP A 127 -35.86 -24.98 -44.00
N GLN A 128 -36.37 -23.87 -44.55
CA GLN A 128 -37.52 -23.93 -45.44
C GLN A 128 -37.22 -24.70 -46.73
N GLN A 129 -36.02 -24.57 -47.27
CA GLN A 129 -35.58 -25.29 -48.45
C GLN A 129 -35.50 -26.81 -48.18
N GLU A 130 -34.85 -27.23 -47.09
CA GLU A 130 -34.80 -28.65 -46.68
C GLU A 130 -36.20 -29.24 -46.48
N ILE A 131 -37.11 -28.50 -45.83
CA ILE A 131 -38.50 -28.94 -45.63
C ILE A 131 -39.23 -29.10 -46.97
N LYS A 132 -39.02 -28.19 -47.93
CA LYS A 132 -39.61 -28.31 -49.27
C LYS A 132 -39.07 -29.53 -50.00
N GLU A 133 -37.76 -29.76 -49.97
CA GLU A 133 -37.11 -30.92 -50.57
C GLU A 133 -37.60 -32.23 -49.96
N GLU A 134 -37.69 -32.31 -48.63
CA GLU A 134 -38.21 -33.49 -47.93
C GLU A 134 -39.69 -33.75 -48.27
N LYS A 135 -40.52 -32.69 -48.35
CA LYS A 135 -41.92 -32.81 -48.80
C LYS A 135 -42.02 -33.34 -50.22
N THR A 136 -41.17 -32.88 -51.14
CA THR A 136 -41.17 -33.40 -52.52
C THR A 136 -40.76 -34.87 -52.56
N ARG A 137 -39.78 -35.29 -51.74
CA ARG A 137 -39.38 -36.69 -51.61
C ARG A 137 -40.50 -37.56 -51.04
N ALA A 138 -41.16 -37.11 -49.98
CA ALA A 138 -42.31 -37.81 -49.39
C ALA A 138 -43.44 -38.01 -50.41
N ASN A 139 -43.79 -36.97 -51.16
CA ASN A 139 -44.81 -37.05 -52.20
C ASN A 139 -44.45 -38.04 -53.33
N GLN A 140 -43.16 -38.13 -53.69
CA GLN A 140 -42.70 -39.12 -54.67
C GLN A 140 -42.83 -40.54 -54.13
N TRP A 141 -42.47 -40.78 -52.86
CA TRP A 141 -42.65 -42.07 -52.22
C TRP A 141 -44.12 -42.46 -52.09
N GLU A 142 -44.99 -41.51 -51.73
CA GLU A 142 -46.43 -41.74 -51.66
C GLU A 142 -46.99 -42.18 -53.03
N LYS A 143 -46.61 -41.52 -54.12
CA LYS A 143 -47.01 -41.93 -55.47
C LYS A 143 -46.54 -43.34 -55.81
N LYS A 144 -45.28 -43.69 -55.50
CA LYS A 144 -44.76 -45.04 -55.71
C LYS A 144 -45.52 -46.08 -54.88
N PHE A 145 -45.84 -45.74 -53.64
CA PHE A 145 -46.60 -46.60 -52.75
C PHE A 145 -48.01 -46.87 -53.27
N GLN A 146 -48.72 -45.83 -53.74
CA GLN A 146 -50.04 -45.98 -54.36
C GLN A 146 -49.98 -46.81 -55.64
N ASP A 147 -48.96 -46.64 -56.49
CA ASP A 147 -48.77 -47.44 -57.70
C ASP A 147 -48.53 -48.92 -57.38
N VAL A 148 -47.67 -49.22 -56.39
CA VAL A 148 -47.44 -50.59 -55.92
C VAL A 148 -48.72 -51.19 -55.35
N ARG A 149 -49.47 -50.45 -54.52
CA ARG A 149 -50.75 -50.89 -53.96
C ARG A 149 -51.78 -51.20 -55.05
N ALA A 150 -51.87 -50.36 -56.09
CA ALA A 150 -52.78 -50.59 -57.21
C ALA A 150 -52.44 -51.88 -57.96
N ARG A 151 -51.14 -52.16 -58.18
CA ARG A 151 -50.66 -53.39 -58.81
C ARG A 151 -50.95 -54.62 -57.95
N GLU A 152 -50.73 -54.52 -56.64
CA GLU A 152 -51.02 -55.59 -55.68
C GLU A 152 -52.52 -55.95 -55.70
N SER A 153 -53.41 -54.95 -55.61
CA SER A 153 -54.86 -55.19 -55.69
C SER A 153 -55.29 -55.77 -57.04
N ALA A 154 -54.64 -55.39 -58.15
CA ALA A 154 -54.91 -55.97 -59.45
C ALA A 154 -54.48 -57.45 -59.52
N LEU A 155 -53.31 -57.79 -58.98
CA LEU A 155 -52.84 -59.17 -58.89
C LEU A 155 -53.75 -60.02 -58.00
N GLU A 156 -54.19 -59.49 -56.86
CA GLU A 156 -55.08 -60.20 -55.92
C GLU A 156 -56.44 -60.50 -56.57
N LYS A 157 -56.99 -59.56 -57.34
CA LYS A 157 -58.20 -59.80 -58.15
C LYS A 157 -58.00 -60.89 -59.19
N ASN A 158 -56.90 -60.83 -59.96
CA ASN A 158 -56.59 -61.85 -60.96
C ASN A 158 -56.43 -63.24 -60.32
N LEU A 159 -55.79 -63.34 -59.14
CA LEU A 159 -55.65 -64.60 -58.39
C LEU A 159 -57.00 -65.14 -57.93
N LEU A 160 -57.90 -64.29 -57.45
CA LEU A 160 -59.26 -64.69 -57.08
C LEU A 160 -60.07 -65.16 -58.29
N GLU A 161 -59.92 -64.51 -59.44
CA GLU A 161 -60.61 -64.87 -60.68
C GLU A 161 -60.14 -66.23 -61.21
N CYS A 162 -58.82 -66.47 -61.30
CA CYS A 162 -58.27 -67.77 -61.67
C CYS A 162 -58.74 -68.90 -60.72
N ARG A 163 -58.81 -68.65 -59.41
CA ARG A 163 -59.30 -69.63 -58.43
C ARG A 163 -60.77 -69.97 -58.61
N ASN A 164 -61.59 -68.98 -59.00
CA ASN A 164 -63.02 -69.19 -59.28
C ASN A 164 -63.24 -69.91 -60.61
N GLU A 165 -62.35 -69.74 -61.59
CA GLU A 165 -62.40 -70.45 -62.88
C GLU A 165 -61.98 -71.91 -62.73
N GLU A 166 -60.96 -72.22 -61.93
CA GLU A 166 -60.59 -73.60 -61.57
C GLU A 166 -61.71 -74.33 -60.80
N ALA A 167 -62.51 -73.62 -60.01
CA ALA A 167 -63.65 -74.21 -59.27
C ALA A 167 -64.92 -74.43 -60.12
N ARG A 168 -64.96 -73.93 -61.36
CA ARG A 168 -66.09 -74.06 -62.30
C ARG A 168 -65.86 -75.10 -63.41
N LEU A 169 -64.68 -75.71 -63.44
CA LEU A 169 -64.35 -76.88 -64.27
C LEU A 169 -64.54 -78.18 -63.45
#